data_AF-A0A139P752-F1
#
_entry.id   AF-A0A139P752-F1
#
_cell.length_a   1.000
_cell.length_b   1.000
_cell.length_c   1.000
_cell.angle_alpha   90.00
_cell.angle_beta   90.00
_cell.angle_gamma   90.00
#
_symmetry.space_group_name_H-M   'P 1'
#
loop_
_entity.id
_entity.type
_entity.pdbx_description
1 polymer ?
#
loop_
_entity_poly.entity_id
_entity_poly.type
_entity_poly.pdbx_seq_one_letter_code
_entity_poly.pdbx_strand_id
1 'polypeptide(L)'
;MTEDKILTKEDVLRDGVCFEDELDWGGEYYEQIVYENESGEEVPYTGLAYDLYPDGQLEFYGYIDNGYRHGLAVYFYLNGKIKSINNQDRGAAEGIQKEYFENGDIESISYCIAGGEILYKKYDETGKIIEEKTEPTEDDFKRAKKWGVDLSTLDMNLK
;
A
#
# COMPACT_ATOMS: atom_id res chain seq x y z
N MET A 1 17.66 -7.39 2.14
CA MET A 1 16.30 -7.02 1.71
C MET A 1 15.51 -8.31 1.69
N THR A 2 14.75 -8.56 2.74
CA THR A 2 13.75 -9.63 2.74
C THR A 2 12.71 -9.22 1.70
N GLU A 3 12.46 -10.06 0.71
CA GLU A 3 11.25 -9.91 -0.09
C GLU A 3 10.08 -9.96 0.90
N ASP A 4 9.29 -8.89 0.97
CA ASP A 4 8.09 -8.89 1.81
C ASP A 4 7.19 -10.00 1.30
N LYS A 5 7.10 -11.06 2.10
CA LYS A 5 6.39 -12.28 1.72
C LYS A 5 4.91 -11.95 1.63
N ILE A 6 4.36 -12.03 0.42
CA ILE A 6 2.91 -11.93 0.20
C ILE A 6 2.22 -13.07 0.98
N LEU A 7 1.22 -12.72 1.78
CA LEU A 7 0.47 -13.65 2.61
C LEU A 7 -0.48 -14.47 1.75
N THR A 8 -0.73 -15.71 2.16
CA THR A 8 -1.83 -16.52 1.59
C THR A 8 -3.17 -16.01 2.12
N LYS A 9 -4.27 -16.30 1.42
CA LYS A 9 -5.61 -16.00 1.93
C LYS A 9 -5.85 -16.63 3.30
N GLU A 10 -5.37 -17.86 3.51
CA GLU A 10 -5.50 -18.57 4.78
C GLU A 10 -4.76 -17.86 5.92
N ASP A 11 -3.56 -17.32 5.66
CA ASP A 11 -2.82 -16.54 6.65
C ASP A 11 -3.54 -15.22 6.97
N VAL A 12 -4.05 -14.53 5.94
CA VAL A 12 -4.80 -13.27 6.10
C VAL A 12 -6.06 -13.49 6.93
N LEU A 13 -6.87 -14.50 6.60
CA LEU A 13 -8.11 -14.79 7.31
C LEU A 13 -7.86 -15.30 8.75
N ARG A 14 -6.71 -15.93 9.01
CA ARG A 14 -6.35 -16.42 10.35
C ARG A 14 -5.91 -15.29 11.27
N ASP A 15 -5.07 -14.39 10.75
CA ASP A 15 -4.35 -13.41 11.56
C ASP A 15 -4.93 -11.99 11.45
N GLY A 16 -5.84 -11.76 10.50
CA GLY A 16 -6.41 -10.45 10.21
C GLY A 16 -7.86 -10.28 10.67
N VAL A 17 -8.32 -9.02 10.60
CA VAL A 17 -9.68 -8.60 10.89
C VAL A 17 -10.33 -8.08 9.61
N CYS A 18 -11.57 -8.51 9.34
CA CYS A 18 -12.34 -8.02 8.20
C CYS A 18 -12.72 -6.56 8.46
N PHE A 19 -12.33 -5.65 7.57
CA PHE A 19 -12.58 -4.23 7.75
C PHE A 19 -14.07 -3.95 7.72
N GLU A 20 -14.79 -4.42 6.70
CA GLU A 20 -16.24 -4.20 6.59
C GLU A 20 -17.08 -4.75 7.75
N ASP A 21 -16.59 -5.77 8.47
CA ASP A 21 -17.33 -6.40 9.57
C ASP A 21 -17.05 -5.76 10.94
N GLU A 22 -15.80 -5.38 11.21
CA GLU A 22 -15.33 -5.09 12.58
C GLU A 22 -14.62 -3.74 12.72
N LEU A 23 -14.28 -3.07 11.61
CA LEU A 23 -13.53 -1.81 11.61
C LEU A 23 -14.33 -0.69 10.91
N ASP A 24 -13.99 0.55 11.20
CA ASP A 24 -14.54 1.71 10.51
C ASP A 24 -13.50 2.84 10.43
N TRP A 25 -13.81 3.86 9.62
CA TRP A 25 -13.12 5.14 9.66
C TRP A 25 -13.60 5.95 10.85
N GLY A 26 -12.67 6.44 11.66
CA GLY A 26 -12.94 7.22 12.86
C GLY A 26 -11.76 8.06 13.32
N GLY A 27 -11.76 8.40 14.60
CA GLY A 27 -10.79 9.32 15.19
C GLY A 27 -11.01 10.78 14.79
N GLU A 28 -10.07 11.64 15.19
CA GLU A 28 -10.13 13.06 14.83
C GLU A 28 -10.01 13.20 13.31
N TYR A 29 -11.00 13.85 12.68
CA TYR A 29 -11.10 14.05 11.22
C TYR A 29 -11.35 12.79 10.36
N TYR A 30 -11.73 11.65 10.94
CA TYR A 30 -11.99 10.41 10.18
C TYR A 30 -10.77 9.89 9.41
N GLU A 31 -9.56 10.12 9.94
CA GLU A 31 -8.31 9.71 9.30
C GLU A 31 -7.76 8.38 9.86
N GLN A 32 -8.40 7.80 10.88
CA GLN A 32 -7.97 6.58 11.53
C GLN A 32 -8.89 5.41 11.23
N ILE A 33 -8.32 4.21 11.24
CA ILE A 33 -9.04 2.94 11.26
C ILE A 33 -9.22 2.54 12.72
N VAL A 34 -10.47 2.40 13.13
CA VAL A 34 -10.85 2.15 14.52
C VAL A 34 -11.76 0.94 14.63
N TYR A 35 -11.90 0.41 15.84
CA TYR A 35 -13.03 -0.44 16.23
C TYR A 35 -13.73 0.18 17.45
N GLU A 36 -15.00 -0.15 17.65
CA GLU A 36 -15.74 0.25 18.85
C GLU A 36 -15.53 -0.80 19.96
N ASN A 37 -15.08 -0.37 21.14
CA ASN A 37 -14.93 -1.27 22.29
C ASN A 37 -16.28 -1.53 23.01
N GLU A 38 -16.30 -2.43 24.00
CA GLU A 38 -17.53 -2.76 24.76
C GLU A 38 -18.21 -1.56 25.45
N SER A 39 -17.49 -0.46 25.64
CA SER A 39 -18.00 0.78 26.26
C SER A 39 -18.55 1.77 25.23
N GLY A 40 -18.47 1.47 23.93
CA GLY A 40 -18.88 2.36 22.86
C GLY A 40 -17.81 3.40 22.48
N GLU A 41 -16.55 3.19 22.88
CA GLU A 41 -15.46 4.12 22.55
C GLU A 41 -14.71 3.65 21.30
N GLU A 42 -14.41 4.58 20.40
CA GLU A 42 -13.52 4.33 19.25
C GLU A 42 -12.08 4.12 19.74
N VAL A 43 -11.48 3.00 19.32
CA VAL A 43 -10.09 2.64 19.63
C VAL A 43 -9.32 2.45 18.33
N PRO A 44 -8.17 3.16 18.14
CA PRO A 44 -7.31 2.96 16.97
C PRO A 44 -6.86 1.50 16.84
N TYR A 45 -7.03 0.94 15.65
CA TYR A 45 -6.69 -0.44 15.37
C TYR A 45 -5.18 -0.60 15.09
N THR A 46 -4.57 -1.68 15.59
CA THR A 46 -3.23 -2.13 15.21
C THR A 46 -3.31 -3.61 14.87
N GLY A 47 -2.91 -3.98 13.66
CA GLY A 47 -2.97 -5.35 13.19
C GLY A 47 -3.09 -5.47 11.67
N LEU A 48 -3.40 -6.68 11.22
CA LEU A 48 -3.67 -6.98 9.82
C LEU A 48 -5.17 -6.79 9.55
N ALA A 49 -5.53 -5.92 8.60
CA ALA A 49 -6.91 -5.75 8.14
C ALA A 49 -7.07 -6.33 6.73
N TYR A 50 -8.26 -6.80 6.38
CA TYR A 50 -8.56 -7.31 5.04
C TYR A 50 -10.01 -7.02 4.64
N ASP A 51 -10.29 -7.11 3.35
CA ASP A 51 -11.65 -7.16 2.80
C ASP A 51 -11.79 -8.29 1.78
N LEU A 52 -13.03 -8.74 1.59
CA LEU A 52 -13.38 -9.79 0.65
C LEU A 52 -14.33 -9.27 -0.41
N TYR A 53 -14.16 -9.76 -1.63
CA TYR A 53 -15.19 -9.66 -2.64
C TYR A 53 -16.46 -10.41 -2.23
N PRO A 54 -17.63 -10.09 -2.82
CA PRO A 54 -18.89 -10.78 -2.52
C PRO A 54 -18.88 -12.30 -2.76
N ASP A 55 -17.97 -12.82 -3.57
CA ASP A 55 -17.78 -14.25 -3.79
C ASP A 55 -16.84 -14.91 -2.75
N GLY A 56 -16.39 -14.13 -1.77
CA GLY A 56 -15.50 -14.53 -0.71
C GLY A 56 -14.02 -14.57 -1.12
N GLN A 57 -13.65 -14.15 -2.33
CA GLN A 57 -12.23 -14.01 -2.70
C GLN A 57 -11.60 -12.82 -1.99
N LEU A 58 -10.29 -12.87 -1.76
CA LEU A 58 -9.57 -11.79 -1.09
C LEU A 58 -9.53 -10.58 -2.02
N GLU A 59 -10.00 -9.42 -1.55
CA GLU A 59 -9.95 -8.16 -2.28
C GLU A 59 -8.71 -7.36 -1.90
N PHE A 60 -8.44 -7.28 -0.60
CA PHE A 60 -7.37 -6.47 -0.05
C PHE A 60 -6.88 -7.05 1.27
N TYR A 61 -5.60 -6.86 1.57
CA TYR A 61 -5.13 -6.83 2.96
C TYR A 61 -4.04 -5.78 3.16
N GLY A 62 -3.90 -5.29 4.39
CA GLY A 62 -2.83 -4.37 4.75
C GLY A 62 -2.61 -4.27 6.26
N TYR A 63 -1.43 -3.79 6.62
CA TYR A 63 -1.07 -3.59 8.02
C TYR A 63 -1.47 -2.18 8.48
N ILE A 64 -2.05 -2.13 9.68
CA ILE A 64 -2.46 -0.90 10.36
C ILE A 64 -1.63 -0.79 11.64
N ASP A 65 -1.08 0.39 11.88
CA ASP A 65 -0.41 0.75 13.13
C ASP A 65 -1.04 2.02 13.71
N ASN A 66 -1.62 1.88 14.91
CA ASN A 66 -2.25 2.95 15.68
C ASN A 66 -3.28 3.74 14.85
N GLY A 67 -4.13 2.99 14.13
CA GLY A 67 -5.19 3.50 13.27
C GLY A 67 -4.72 3.96 11.88
N TYR A 68 -3.43 3.94 11.56
CA TYR A 68 -2.96 4.36 10.24
C TYR A 68 -2.38 3.20 9.45
N ARG A 69 -2.65 3.15 8.14
CA ARG A 69 -1.99 2.17 7.25
C ARG A 69 -0.47 2.33 7.32
N HIS A 70 0.24 1.24 7.54
CA HIS A 70 1.69 1.25 7.71
C HIS A 70 2.28 -0.09 7.27
N GLY A 71 3.35 -0.07 6.47
CA GLY A 71 3.94 -1.25 5.86
C GLY A 71 3.25 -1.69 4.58
N LEU A 72 3.24 -2.99 4.34
CA LEU A 72 2.75 -3.58 3.09
C LEU A 72 1.22 -3.61 3.03
N ALA A 73 0.69 -3.28 1.86
CA ALA A 73 -0.71 -3.40 1.46
C ALA A 73 -0.77 -4.12 0.11
N VAL A 74 -1.66 -5.10 -0.03
CA VAL A 74 -1.81 -5.89 -1.25
C VAL A 74 -3.26 -5.92 -1.67
N TYR A 75 -3.50 -5.60 -2.93
CA TYR A 75 -4.80 -5.61 -3.57
C TYR A 75 -4.83 -6.71 -4.62
N PHE A 76 -6.00 -7.32 -4.81
CA PHE A 76 -6.20 -8.39 -5.76
C PHE A 76 -7.26 -8.00 -6.80
N TYR A 77 -7.24 -8.68 -7.94
CA TYR A 77 -8.36 -8.72 -8.86
C TYR A 77 -9.36 -9.80 -8.41
N LEU A 78 -10.59 -9.74 -8.93
CA LEU A 78 -11.62 -10.76 -8.67
C LEU A 78 -11.20 -12.17 -9.09
N ASN A 79 -10.21 -12.32 -9.97
CA ASN A 79 -9.66 -13.62 -10.36
C ASN A 79 -8.57 -14.15 -9.40
N GLY A 80 -8.31 -13.45 -8.30
CA GLY A 80 -7.32 -13.80 -7.27
C GLY A 80 -5.88 -13.42 -7.60
N LYS A 81 -5.59 -12.84 -8.77
CA LYS A 81 -4.25 -12.32 -9.08
C LYS A 81 -4.00 -10.99 -8.38
N ILE A 82 -2.74 -10.70 -8.11
CA ILE A 82 -2.32 -9.43 -7.51
C ILE A 82 -2.62 -8.30 -8.49
N LYS A 83 -3.28 -7.26 -7.98
CA LYS A 83 -3.56 -5.99 -8.65
C LYS A 83 -2.50 -4.95 -8.31
N SER A 84 -2.14 -4.83 -7.03
CA SER A 84 -1.06 -3.95 -6.61
C SER A 84 -0.43 -4.39 -5.28
N ILE A 85 0.82 -3.99 -5.11
CA ILE A 85 1.61 -4.13 -3.88
C ILE A 85 2.12 -2.75 -3.53
N ASN A 86 1.67 -2.23 -2.40
CA ASN A 86 1.91 -0.87 -1.97
C ASN A 86 2.60 -0.87 -0.63
N ASN A 87 3.60 -0.01 -0.47
CA ASN A 87 4.24 0.25 0.82
C ASN A 87 3.77 1.61 1.33
N GLN A 88 3.42 1.67 2.61
CA GLN A 88 2.81 2.85 3.21
C GLN A 88 3.49 3.21 4.52
N ASP A 89 3.56 4.51 4.81
CA ASP A 89 3.88 5.02 6.14
C ASP A 89 2.84 6.06 6.56
N ARG A 90 2.14 5.76 7.65
CA ARG A 90 1.01 6.55 8.18
C ARG A 90 0.02 7.00 7.10
N GLY A 91 -0.36 6.07 6.23
CA GLY A 91 -1.32 6.28 5.15
C GLY A 91 -0.76 6.88 3.85
N ALA A 92 0.47 7.41 3.87
CA ALA A 92 1.14 7.93 2.68
C ALA A 92 1.93 6.82 1.97
N ALA A 93 1.97 6.81 0.63
CA ALA A 93 2.81 5.88 -0.11
C ALA A 93 4.29 6.16 0.16
N GLU A 94 5.04 5.11 0.50
CA GLU A 94 6.45 5.17 0.92
C GLU A 94 7.19 3.96 0.35
N GLY A 95 8.35 4.16 -0.28
CA GLY A 95 9.12 3.09 -0.92
C GLY A 95 8.50 2.58 -2.23
N ILE A 96 8.81 1.33 -2.59
CA ILE A 96 8.42 0.73 -3.86
C ILE A 96 6.92 0.41 -3.90
N GLN A 97 6.26 0.85 -4.97
CA GLN A 97 4.89 0.51 -5.32
C GLN A 97 4.90 -0.27 -6.64
N LYS A 98 4.01 -1.24 -6.78
CA LYS A 98 3.85 -2.05 -8.00
C LYS A 98 2.38 -2.22 -8.34
N GLU A 99 2.04 -2.02 -9.60
CA GLU A 99 0.72 -2.31 -10.16
C GLU A 99 0.85 -3.31 -11.29
N TYR A 100 -0.18 -4.14 -11.46
CA TYR A 100 -0.17 -5.24 -12.42
C TYR A 100 -1.45 -5.21 -13.23
N PHE A 101 -1.34 -5.54 -14.51
CA PHE A 101 -2.49 -5.86 -15.33
C PHE A 101 -3.17 -7.15 -14.84
N GLU A 102 -4.43 -7.36 -15.21
CA GLU A 102 -5.17 -8.56 -14.84
C GLU A 102 -4.57 -9.86 -15.43
N ASN A 103 -3.74 -9.75 -16.48
CA ASN A 103 -2.98 -10.87 -17.00
C ASN A 103 -1.83 -11.31 -16.06
N GLY A 104 -1.40 -10.44 -15.13
CA GLY A 104 -0.31 -10.65 -14.17
C GLY A 104 1.01 -9.95 -14.54
N ASP A 105 1.08 -9.30 -15.70
CA ASP A 105 2.25 -8.53 -16.13
C ASP A 105 2.30 -7.18 -15.39
N ILE A 106 3.51 -6.64 -15.22
CA ILE A 106 3.72 -5.36 -14.55
C ILE A 106 3.12 -4.22 -15.40
N GLU A 107 2.25 -3.43 -14.79
CA GLU A 107 1.68 -2.22 -15.39
C GLU A 107 2.53 -1.00 -15.00
N SER A 108 2.89 -0.90 -13.72
CA SER A 108 3.73 0.19 -13.23
C SER A 108 4.60 -0.24 -12.06
N ILE A 109 5.77 0.39 -11.95
CA ILE A 109 6.60 0.35 -10.75
C ILE A 109 7.05 1.78 -10.44
N SER A 110 6.91 2.19 -9.17
CA SER A 110 7.32 3.51 -8.73
C SER A 110 8.00 3.48 -7.37
N TYR A 111 8.77 4.54 -7.09
CA TYR A 111 9.34 4.79 -5.77
C TYR A 111 8.70 6.06 -5.21
N CYS A 112 8.05 5.95 -4.06
CA CYS A 112 7.32 7.03 -3.42
C CYS A 112 7.99 7.47 -2.12
N ILE A 113 7.88 8.76 -1.79
CA ILE A 113 8.29 9.31 -0.49
C ILE A 113 7.24 10.29 -0.01
N ALA A 114 6.72 10.08 1.19
CA ALA A 114 5.68 10.89 1.80
C ALA A 114 4.51 11.15 0.83
N GLY A 115 4.07 10.09 0.13
CA GLY A 115 3.00 10.12 -0.86
C GLY A 115 3.36 10.79 -2.19
N GLY A 116 4.65 11.03 -2.46
CA GLY A 116 5.13 11.66 -3.68
C GLY A 116 5.85 10.67 -4.56
N GLU A 117 5.39 10.50 -5.79
CA GLU A 117 6.03 9.64 -6.77
C GLU A 117 7.34 10.26 -7.27
N ILE A 118 8.48 9.70 -6.85
CA ILE A 118 9.83 10.23 -7.12
C ILE A 118 10.38 9.68 -8.42
N LEU A 119 10.19 8.38 -8.68
CA LEU A 119 10.60 7.69 -9.90
C LEU A 119 9.48 6.76 -10.31
N TYR A 120 9.31 6.52 -11.60
CA TYR A 120 8.36 5.53 -12.09
C TYR A 120 8.73 4.99 -13.47
N LYS A 121 8.20 3.81 -13.77
CA LYS A 121 8.10 3.24 -15.12
C LYS A 121 6.70 2.69 -15.30
N LYS A 122 6.09 2.98 -16.45
CA LYS A 122 4.79 2.44 -16.87
C LYS A 122 4.95 1.67 -18.16
N TYR A 123 4.26 0.55 -18.23
CA TYR A 123 4.31 -0.39 -19.34
C TYR A 123 2.91 -0.52 -19.96
N ASP A 124 2.84 -0.86 -21.24
CA ASP A 124 1.61 -1.40 -21.82
C ASP A 124 1.51 -2.92 -21.61
N GLU A 125 0.36 -3.51 -21.97
CA GLU A 125 0.12 -4.96 -21.86
C GLU A 125 1.09 -5.83 -22.70
N THR A 126 1.89 -5.23 -23.59
CA THR A 126 2.94 -5.93 -24.35
C THR A 126 4.30 -5.89 -23.64
N GLY A 127 4.38 -5.22 -22.49
CA GLY A 127 5.61 -5.00 -21.73
C GLY A 127 6.48 -3.86 -22.25
N LYS A 128 5.98 -3.03 -23.16
CA LYS A 128 6.72 -1.88 -23.68
C LYS A 128 6.57 -0.68 -22.75
N ILE A 129 7.68 -0.01 -22.42
CA ILE A 129 7.64 1.24 -21.66
C ILE A 129 6.91 2.32 -22.47
N ILE A 130 5.88 2.91 -21.86
CA ILE A 130 5.08 4.01 -22.41
C ILE A 130 5.36 5.35 -21.72
N GLU A 131 5.81 5.33 -20.47
CA GLU A 131 6.15 6.52 -19.69
C GLU A 131 7.18 6.16 -18.61
N GLU A 132 8.15 7.03 -18.36
CA GLU A 132 9.09 6.86 -17.25
C GLU A 132 9.65 8.19 -16.71
N LYS A 133 9.96 8.19 -15.42
CA LYS A 133 10.79 9.19 -14.74
C LYS A 133 11.91 8.44 -14.02
N THR A 134 13.12 8.52 -14.56
CA THR A 134 14.26 7.73 -14.09
C THR A 134 15.16 8.47 -13.11
N GLU A 135 14.99 9.77 -12.95
CA GLU A 135 15.78 10.61 -12.03
C GLU A 135 14.88 11.59 -11.26
N PRO A 136 15.18 11.90 -10.00
CA PRO A 136 14.43 12.89 -9.23
C PRO A 136 14.62 14.30 -9.80
N THR A 137 13.56 15.10 -9.76
CA THR A 137 13.59 16.52 -10.12
C THR A 137 14.04 17.40 -8.96
N GLU A 138 14.39 18.67 -9.22
CA GLU A 138 14.65 19.64 -8.15
C GLU A 138 13.47 19.80 -7.18
N ASP A 139 12.24 19.65 -7.68
CA ASP A 139 11.04 19.76 -6.86
C ASP A 139 10.85 18.51 -5.99
N ASP A 140 11.23 17.33 -6.48
CA ASP A 140 11.30 16.11 -5.66
C ASP A 140 12.27 16.29 -4.48
N PHE A 141 13.47 16.85 -4.73
CA PHE A 141 14.44 17.16 -3.66
C PHE A 141 13.89 18.18 -2.66
N LYS A 142 13.23 19.25 -3.13
CA LYS A 142 12.61 20.26 -2.25
C LYS A 142 11.52 19.63 -1.37
N ARG A 143 10.68 18.77 -1.95
CA ARG A 143 9.62 18.06 -1.23
C ARG A 143 10.20 17.11 -0.19
N ALA A 144 11.14 16.25 -0.58
CA ALA A 144 11.77 15.29 0.33
C ALA A 144 12.42 16.00 1.53
N LYS A 145 13.14 17.11 1.27
CA LYS A 145 13.75 17.93 2.32
C LYS A 145 12.74 18.52 3.30
N LYS A 146 11.53 18.90 2.84
CA LYS A 146 10.43 19.37 3.73
C LYS A 146 10.03 18.30 4.75
N TRP A 147 10.16 17.03 4.40
CA TRP A 147 9.88 15.88 5.25
C TRP A 147 11.12 15.30 5.92
N GLY A 148 12.27 15.99 5.84
CA GLY A 148 13.51 15.55 6.48
C GLY A 148 14.23 14.40 5.77
N VAL A 149 13.87 14.11 4.51
CA VAL A 149 14.44 13.01 3.72
C VAL A 149 15.50 13.53 2.75
N ASP A 150 16.67 12.86 2.74
CA ASP A 150 17.74 13.09 1.76
C ASP A 150 17.74 12.01 0.67
N LEU A 151 17.21 12.36 -0.50
CA LEU A 151 17.09 11.44 -1.64
C LEU A 151 18.43 10.88 -2.11
N SER A 152 19.53 11.61 -1.90
CA SER A 152 20.87 11.16 -2.35
C SER A 152 21.40 9.96 -1.57
N THR A 153 20.75 9.64 -0.44
CA THR A 153 21.14 8.52 0.44
C THR A 153 20.29 7.26 0.21
N LEU A 154 19.26 7.33 -0.63
CA LEU A 154 18.30 6.25 -0.85
C LEU A 154 18.64 5.42 -2.09
N ASP A 155 18.46 4.10 -1.99
CA ASP A 155 18.45 3.20 -3.15
C ASP A 155 17.03 3.16 -3.73
N MET A 156 16.80 3.96 -4.76
CA MET A 156 15.48 4.09 -5.43
C MET A 156 15.38 3.25 -6.71
N ASN A 157 16.20 2.22 -6.86
CA ASN A 157 16.21 1.42 -8.07
C ASN A 157 14.87 0.71 -8.32
N LEU A 158 14.25 1.03 -9.45
CA LEU A 158 13.08 0.35 -9.98
C LEU A 158 13.53 -0.92 -10.73
N LYS A 159 13.70 -2.02 -9.97
CA LYS A 159 14.01 -3.36 -10.51
C LYS A 159 12.77 -4.14 -10.86
#